data_AF-A0A972R7R6-F1
#
_entry.id   AF-A0A972R7R6-F1
#
_cell.length_a   1.000
_cell.length_b   1.000
_cell.length_c   1.000
_cell.angle_alpha   90.00
_cell.angle_beta   90.00
_cell.angle_gamma   90.00
#
_symmetry.space_group_name_H-M   'P 1'
#
loop_
_entity.id
_entity.type
_entity.pdbx_description
1 polymer ?
#
loop_
_entity_poly.entity_id
_entity_poly.type
_entity_poly.pdbx_seq_one_letter_code
_entity_poly.pdbx_strand_id
1 'polypeptide(L)' 'QNIFSNNYFWRTYDQKEVDLVEEREGRLFGFEFKWNPKKHKIQKEWLKTYANASFDVVNKDNFLEWLLWE' A
#
# COMPACT_ATOMS: atom_id res chain seq x y z
N GLN A 1 -7.06 17.06 -4.25
CA GLN A 1 -6.54 17.42 -5.58
C GLN A 1 -6.95 16.30 -6.53
N ASN A 2 -6.56 16.29 -7.82
CA ASN A 2 -6.76 15.09 -8.63
C ASN A 2 -5.40 14.39 -8.74
N ILE A 3 -5.19 13.32 -7.98
CA ILE A 3 -3.98 12.52 -8.09
C ILE A 3 -4.21 11.53 -9.22
N PHE A 4 -3.41 11.65 -10.29
CA PHE A 4 -3.41 10.68 -11.37
C PHE A 4 -2.49 9.53 -10.96
N SER A 5 -3.07 8.37 -10.66
CA SER A 5 -2.37 7.14 -10.38
C SER A 5 -2.82 6.02 -11.32
N ASN A 6 -1.88 5.13 -11.66
CA ASN A 6 -2.22 3.82 -12.19
C ASN A 6 -2.42 2.87 -11.01
N ASN A 7 -3.56 2.19 -10.98
CA ASN A 7 -3.94 1.31 -9.87
C ASN A 7 -3.75 -0.15 -10.24
N TYR A 8 -3.11 -0.91 -9.36
CA TYR A 8 -2.77 -2.31 -9.54
C TYR A 8 -3.06 -3.14 -8.29
N PHE A 9 -3.14 -4.45 -8.48
CA PHE A 9 -3.12 -5.45 -7.41
C PHE A 9 -1.83 -6.25 -7.53
N TRP A 10 -1.13 -6.48 -6.42
CA TRP A 10 0.14 -7.21 -6.41
C TRP A 10 0.02 -8.51 -5.62
N ARG A 11 0.47 -9.62 -6.23
CA ARG A 11 0.51 -10.94 -5.62
C ARG A 11 1.73 -11.73 -6.08
N THR A 12 2.33 -12.52 -5.20
CA THR A 12 3.42 -13.46 -5.54
C THR A 12 2.94 -14.91 -5.65
N TYR A 13 3.78 -15.77 -6.24
CA TYR A 13 3.54 -17.22 -6.27
C TYR A 13 3.39 -17.84 -4.88
N ASP A 14 4.07 -17.28 -3.87
CA ASP A 14 3.96 -17.67 -2.46
C ASP A 14 2.72 -17.06 -1.76
N GLN A 15 1.78 -16.50 -2.52
CA GLN A 15 0.53 -15.90 -2.03
C GLN A 15 0.75 -14.71 -1.07
N LYS A 16 1.86 -13.97 -1.20
CA LYS A 16 1.99 -12.66 -0.55
C LYS A 16 1.26 -11.62 -1.39
N GLU A 17 0.63 -10.64 -0.74
CA GLU A 17 -0.29 -9.70 -1.39
C GLU A 17 -0.08 -8.27 -0.90
N VAL A 18 -0.40 -7.30 -1.75
CA VAL A 18 -0.62 -5.90 -1.38
C VAL A 18 -1.98 -5.52 -1.95
N ASP A 19 -2.91 -5.10 -1.10
CA ASP A 19 -4.31 -4.86 -1.45
C ASP A 19 -4.48 -3.81 -2.57
N LEU A 20 -3.73 -2.72 -2.49
CA LEU A 20 -3.71 -1.66 -3.49
C LEU A 20 -2.27 -1.22 -3.76
N VAL A 21 -1.91 -1.15 -5.03
CA VAL A 21 -0.67 -0.54 -5.48
C VAL A 21 -1.01 0.62 -6.38
N GLU A 22 -0.44 1.78 -6.08
CA GLU A 22 -0.56 2.96 -6.92
C GLU A 22 0.80 3.33 -7.49
N GLU A 23 0.85 3.53 -8.80
CA GLU A 23 2.02 4.11 -9.44
C GLU A 23 1.76 5.60 -9.70
N ARG A 24 2.62 6.44 -9.12
CA ARG A 24 2.58 7.90 -9.26
C ARG A 24 3.99 8.38 -9.55
N GLU A 25 4.19 9.05 -10.68
CA GLU A 25 5.48 9.61 -11.10
C GLU A 25 6.64 8.60 -11.07
N GLY A 26 6.40 7.35 -11.46
CA GLY A 26 7.41 6.28 -11.45
C GLY A 26 7.78 5.74 -10.06
N ARG A 27 7.02 6.11 -9.02
CA ARG A 27 7.11 5.54 -7.67
C ARG A 27 5.90 4.66 -7.38
N LEU A 28 6.13 3.58 -6.64
CA LEU A 28 5.08 2.65 -6.24
C LEU A 28 4.70 2.89 -4.79
N PHE A 29 3.41 3.04 -4.54
CA PHE A 29 2.83 3.22 -3.22
C PHE A 29 1.97 1.99 -2.94
N GLY A 30 2.39 1.17 -1.98
CA GLY A 30 1.64 0.00 -1.54
C GLY A 30 0.77 0.32 -0.33
N PHE A 31 -0.49 -0.08 -0.36
CA PHE A 31 -1.42 0.07 0.74
C PHE A 31 -2.04 -1.27 1.11
N GLU A 32 -2.14 -1.49 2.42
CA GLU A 32 -2.85 -2.63 3.00
C GLU A 32 -3.98 -2.12 3.87
N PHE A 33 -5.20 -2.63 3.66
CA PHE A 33 -6.37 -2.21 4.44
C PHE A 33 -6.66 -3.23 5.53
N LYS A 34 -6.71 -2.77 6.78
CA LYS A 34 -6.94 -3.62 7.96
C LYS A 34 -7.88 -2.94 8.93
N TRP A 35 -8.94 -3.66 9.35
CA TRP A 35 -9.90 -3.08 10.30
C TRP A 35 -9.34 -2.92 11.73
N ASN A 36 -8.49 -3.84 12.16
CA ASN A 36 -7.95 -3.89 13.53
C ASN A 36 -6.46 -3.55 13.52
N PRO A 37 -5.97 -2.49 14.18
CA PRO A 37 -4.57 -2.03 14.10
C PRO A 37 -3.51 -2.96 14.73
N LYS A 38 -3.90 -4.10 15.30
CA LYS A 38 -2.95 -5.02 15.98
C LYS A 38 -1.93 -5.62 15.01
N LYS A 39 -0.63 -5.47 15.33
CA LYS A 39 0.56 -6.08 14.69
C LYS A 39 0.29 -6.67 13.31
N HIS A 40 0.45 -5.84 12.29
CA HIS A 40 0.42 -6.29 10.91
C HIS A 40 1.80 -6.67 10.41
N LYS A 41 1.84 -7.70 9.60
CA LYS A 41 3.06 -8.15 8.96
C LYS A 41 3.30 -7.22 7.78
N ILE A 42 4.24 -6.29 7.94
CA ILE A 42 4.76 -5.52 6.82
C ILE A 42 5.24 -6.50 5.75
N GLN A 43 4.82 -6.30 4.51
CA GLN A 43 5.26 -7.12 3.39
C GLN A 43 6.72 -6.79 3.05
N LYS A 44 7.65 -7.36 3.82
CA LYS A 44 9.09 -7.12 3.65
C LYS A 44 9.58 -7.48 2.24
N GLU A 45 8.90 -8.40 1.56
CA GLU A 45 9.20 -8.78 0.18
C GLU A 45 8.90 -7.67 -0.83
N TRP A 46 7.83 -6.90 -0.60
CA TRP A 46 7.49 -5.74 -1.42
C TRP A 46 8.62 -4.70 -1.39
N LEU A 47 9.03 -4.30 -0.18
CA LEU A 47 10.11 -3.32 0.03
C LEU A 47 11.48 -3.82 -0.45
N LYS A 48 11.70 -5.14 -0.47
CA LYS A 48 12.92 -5.74 -1.03
C LYS A 48 12.92 -5.76 -2.56
N THR A 49 11.77 -6.06 -3.17
CA THR A 49 11.62 -6.16 -4.62
C THR A 49 11.65 -4.78 -5.27
N TYR A 50 11.03 -3.79 -4.63
CA TYR A 50 10.91 -2.42 -5.12
C TYR A 50 11.58 -1.45 -4.15
N ALA A 51 12.86 -1.16 -4.37
CA ALA A 51 13.68 -0.36 -3.47
C ALA A 51 13.15 1.08 -3.23
N ASN A 52 12.37 1.62 -4.17
CA ASN A 52 11.79 2.96 -4.09
C ASN A 52 10.29 2.96 -3.77
N ALA A 53 9.73 1.82 -3.35
CA ALA A 53 8.32 1.72 -3.02
C ALA A 53 8.04 2.04 -1.55
N SER A 54 6.91 2.69 -1.28
CA SER A 54 6.37 2.80 0.08
C SER A 54 5.42 1.64 0.38
N PHE A 55 5.17 1.42 1.67
CA PHE A 55 4.16 0.48 2.13
C PHE A 55 3.51 1.00 3.41
N ASP A 56 2.23 1.32 3.33
CA ASP A 56 1.45 1.89 4.41
C ASP A 56 0.25 1.01 4.76
N VAL A 57 -0.09 0.97 6.05
CA VAL A 57 -1.24 0.20 6.53
C VAL A 57 -2.33 1.16 6.95
N VAL A 58 -3.45 1.11 6.22
CA VAL A 58 -4.62 1.91 6.45
C VAL A 58 -5.61 1.12 7.29
N ASN A 59 -6.07 1.71 8.38
CA ASN A 59 -6.98 1.12 9.34
C ASN A 59 -8.01 2.14 9.82
N LYS A 60 -8.96 1.70 10.64
CA LYS A 60 -10.06 2.56 11.12
C LYS A 60 -9.59 3.83 11.85
N ASP A 61 -8.39 3.82 12.42
CA ASP A 61 -7.86 4.93 13.21
C ASP A 61 -7.13 5.97 12.33
N ASN A 62 -6.55 5.58 11.18
CA ASN A 62 -5.84 6.49 10.26
C ASN A 62 -6.49 6.62 8.86
N PHE A 63 -7.63 5.97 8.61
CA PHE A 63 -8.33 5.98 7.32
C PHE A 63 -8.72 7.40 6.88
N LEU A 64 -9.25 8.22 7.78
CA LEU A 64 -9.65 9.60 7.45
C LEU A 64 -8.45 10.46 7.08
N GLU A 65 -7.33 10.30 7.79
CA GLU A 65 -6.10 11.01 7.47
C GLU A 65 -5.59 10.58 6.09
N TRP A 66 -5.53 9.28 5.82
CA TRP A 66 -5.14 8.74 4.52
C TRP A 66 -6.02 9.29 3.38
N LEU A 67 -7.35 9.30 3.56
CA LEU A 67 -8.29 9.80 2.55
C LEU A 67 -8.17 11.31 2.28
N LEU A 68 -7.74 12.11 3.26
CA LEU A 68 -7.55 13.55 3.08
C LEU A 68 -6.23 13.89 2.36
N TRP A 69 -5.27 12.97 2.37
CA TRP A 69 -4.00 13.10 1.67
C TRP A 69 -4.07 12.61 0.21
N GLU A 70 -5.09 11.84 -0.15
CA GLU A 70 -5.52 11.54 -1.53
C GLU A 70 -6.12 12.76 -2.25
#